data_AF-A0A532FEH2-F1
#
_entry.id   AF-A0A532FEH2-F1
#
_cell.length_a   1.000
_cell.length_b   1.000
_cell.length_c   1.000
_cell.angle_alpha   90.00
_cell.angle_beta   90.00
_cell.angle_gamma   90.00
#
_symmetry.space_group_name_H-M   'P 1'
#
loop_
_entity.id
_entity.type
_entity.pdbx_description
1 polymer ?
#
loop_
_entity_poly.entity_id
_entity_poly.type
_entity_poly.pdbx_seq_one_letter_code
_entity_poly.pdbx_strand_id
1 'polypeptide(L)'
;RLVSVHSFTPVYKGKSRPWHIGIIHDEDRRLAAPLIAALQQLAGITVGVNEPYSPADCVYFTLERHARSRGLPCAMMEIRNDEIAGAAGQRKWADLLAGIFLNLEPEAAKGPRASAVGKSVQSAS
;
A
#
# COMPACT_ATOMS: atom_id res chain seq x y z
N ARG A 1 -9.34 -5.22 7.81
CA ARG A 1 -8.16 -4.70 7.09
C ARG A 1 -6.90 -5.39 7.60
N LEU A 2 -5.84 -5.46 6.82
CA LEU A 2 -4.52 -5.98 7.22
C LEU A 2 -3.42 -5.06 6.70
N VAL A 3 -2.42 -4.77 7.54
CA VAL A 3 -1.26 -3.97 7.14
C VAL A 3 0.00 -4.73 7.50
N SER A 4 0.92 -4.91 6.55
CA SER A 4 2.28 -5.37 6.87
C SER A 4 3.20 -4.17 7.01
N VAL A 5 4.12 -4.24 7.97
CA VAL A 5 5.04 -3.13 8.29
C VAL A 5 6.47 -3.61 8.12
N HIS A 6 7.23 -2.86 7.33
CA HIS A 6 8.59 -3.17 6.93
C HIS A 6 9.44 -1.91 6.98
N SER A 7 10.73 -2.09 6.74
CA SER A 7 11.67 -0.97 6.59
C SER A 7 12.68 -1.23 5.49
N PHE A 8 13.20 -0.17 4.88
CA PHE A 8 14.18 -0.23 3.81
C PHE A 8 15.37 0.71 4.04
N THR A 9 16.51 0.41 3.41
CA THR A 9 17.71 1.25 3.50
C THR A 9 17.60 2.52 2.63
N PRO A 10 18.12 3.67 3.08
CA PRO A 10 18.02 4.94 2.34
C PRO A 10 18.83 4.97 1.03
N VAL A 11 19.87 4.14 0.93
CA VAL A 11 20.67 3.96 -0.28
C VAL A 11 20.70 2.49 -0.65
N TYR A 12 20.48 2.19 -1.92
CA TYR A 12 20.61 0.84 -2.46
C TYR A 12 21.33 0.87 -3.80
N LYS A 13 22.40 0.08 -3.93
CA LYS A 13 23.26 0.05 -5.12
C LYS A 13 23.70 1.45 -5.58
N GLY A 14 24.07 2.30 -4.62
CA GLY A 14 24.52 3.67 -4.87
C GLY A 14 23.41 4.66 -5.25
N LYS A 15 22.14 4.25 -5.30
CA LYS A 15 21.00 5.13 -5.58
C LYS A 15 20.29 5.53 -4.29
N SER A 16 20.10 6.82 -4.10
CA SER A 16 19.30 7.38 -3.01
C SER A 16 17.81 7.11 -3.21
N ARG A 17 17.12 6.79 -2.12
CA ARG A 17 15.67 6.57 -2.06
C ARG A 17 15.03 7.70 -1.24
N PRO A 18 14.43 8.71 -1.90
CA PRO A 18 14.06 9.96 -1.25
C PRO A 18 12.80 9.87 -0.39
N TRP A 19 12.01 8.80 -0.54
CA TRP A 19 10.78 8.59 0.21
C TRP A 19 11.07 8.28 1.67
N HIS A 20 10.29 8.86 2.58
CA HIS A 20 10.35 8.52 4.00
C HIS A 20 9.47 7.30 4.31
N ILE A 21 8.38 7.14 3.56
CA ILE A 21 7.48 5.99 3.63
C ILE A 21 7.03 5.57 2.23
N GLY A 22 7.06 4.27 1.99
CA GLY A 22 6.51 3.59 0.83
C GLY A 22 5.20 2.90 1.17
N ILE A 23 4.19 3.03 0.30
CA ILE A 23 2.94 2.27 0.39
C ILE A 23 2.85 1.38 -0.84
N ILE A 24 2.93 0.07 -0.62
CA ILE A 24 2.84 -0.96 -1.66
C ILE A 24 1.43 -1.52 -1.68
N HIS A 25 0.84 -1.57 -2.86
CA HIS A 25 -0.47 -2.13 -3.10
C HIS A 25 -0.59 -2.69 -4.52
N ASP A 26 -1.44 -3.71 -4.66
CA ASP A 26 -1.84 -4.26 -5.96
C ASP A 26 -3.16 -3.60 -6.43
N GLU A 27 -3.99 -4.33 -7.19
CA GLU A 27 -5.30 -3.89 -7.66
C GLU A 27 -6.26 -3.46 -6.53
N ASP A 28 -6.18 -4.11 -5.35
CA ASP A 28 -7.00 -3.72 -4.19
C ASP A 28 -6.43 -2.47 -3.52
N ARG A 29 -7.01 -1.33 -3.87
CA ARG A 29 -6.61 -0.02 -3.36
C ARG A 29 -7.45 0.47 -2.19
N ARG A 30 -8.39 -0.34 -1.68
CA ARG A 30 -9.37 0.12 -0.67
C ARG A 30 -8.72 0.67 0.59
N LEU A 31 -7.60 0.08 1.02
CA LEU A 31 -6.84 0.56 2.17
C LEU A 31 -5.72 1.52 1.77
N ALA A 32 -5.01 1.21 0.68
CA ALA A 32 -3.84 1.97 0.26
C ALA A 32 -4.18 3.37 -0.24
N ALA A 33 -5.27 3.55 -1.00
CA ALA A 33 -5.66 4.86 -1.53
C ALA A 33 -5.92 5.91 -0.43
N PRO A 34 -6.80 5.67 0.57
CA PRO A 34 -7.00 6.64 1.64
C PRO A 34 -5.75 6.83 2.50
N LEU A 35 -4.90 5.80 2.66
CA LEU A 35 -3.66 5.89 3.43
C LEU A 35 -2.62 6.79 2.73
N ILE A 36 -2.44 6.59 1.42
CA ILE A 36 -1.57 7.44 0.60
C ILE A 36 -2.07 8.88 0.64
N ALA A 37 -3.37 9.11 0.47
CA ALA A 37 -3.95 10.44 0.51
C ALA A 37 -3.69 11.13 1.86
N ALA A 38 -3.91 10.43 2.98
CA ALA A 38 -3.65 10.97 4.32
C ALA A 38 -2.17 11.30 4.54
N LEU A 39 -1.25 10.42 4.12
CA LEU A 39 0.19 10.65 4.25
C LEU A 39 0.68 11.83 3.39
N GLN A 40 0.11 11.99 2.19
CA GLN A 40 0.47 13.10 1.28
C GLN A 40 0.01 14.48 1.78
N GLN A 41 -0.92 14.55 2.74
CA GLN A 41 -1.28 15.82 3.39
C GLN A 41 -0.25 16.27 4.45
N LEU A 42 0.67 15.40 4.84
CA LEU A 42 1.64 15.71 5.88
C LEU A 42 2.82 16.50 5.32
N ALA A 43 3.05 17.68 5.89
CA ALA A 43 4.21 18.50 5.54
C ALA A 43 5.52 17.78 5.89
N GLY A 44 6.50 17.85 4.97
CA GLY A 44 7.83 17.28 5.18
C GLY A 44 7.92 15.76 4.99
N ILE A 45 6.86 15.09 4.49
CA ILE A 45 6.87 13.65 4.22
C ILE A 45 6.75 13.38 2.73
N THR A 46 7.85 12.96 2.13
CA THR A 46 7.87 12.34 0.81
C THR A 46 7.32 10.91 0.85
N VAL A 47 6.18 10.67 0.20
CA VAL A 47 5.53 9.35 0.10
C VAL A 47 5.87 8.68 -1.23
N GLY A 48 6.28 7.41 -1.20
CA GLY A 48 6.48 6.57 -2.37
C GLY A 48 5.25 5.66 -2.59
N VAL A 49 4.67 5.70 -3.79
CA VAL A 49 3.57 4.78 -4.16
C VAL A 49 4.17 3.65 -4.98
N ASN A 50 4.10 2.42 -4.46
CA ASN A 50 4.83 1.27 -5.02
C ASN A 50 6.33 1.55 -5.19
N GLU A 51 6.91 2.15 -4.14
CA GLU A 51 8.34 2.43 -4.01
C GLU A 51 8.76 2.13 -2.56
N PRO A 52 10.00 1.67 -2.28
CA PRO A 52 11.05 1.34 -3.24
C PRO A 52 10.88 -0.04 -3.90
N TYR A 53 9.76 -0.71 -3.60
CA TYR A 53 9.34 -1.98 -4.15
C TYR A 53 7.89 -1.86 -4.64
N SER A 54 7.49 -2.80 -5.47
CA SER A 54 6.17 -2.93 -6.04
C SER A 54 5.67 -4.38 -5.93
N PRO A 55 4.38 -4.66 -6.15
CA PRO A 55 3.89 -6.04 -6.18
C PRO A 55 4.64 -6.94 -7.19
N ALA A 56 5.17 -6.35 -8.27
CA ALA A 56 5.97 -7.06 -9.28
C ALA A 56 7.31 -7.60 -8.73
N ASP A 57 7.78 -7.09 -7.59
CA ASP A 57 9.00 -7.56 -6.92
C ASP A 57 8.75 -8.77 -6.01
N CYS A 58 7.57 -9.39 -6.08
CA CYS A 58 7.18 -10.56 -5.29
C CYS A 58 7.21 -10.36 -3.76
N VAL A 59 7.19 -9.10 -3.28
CA VAL A 59 7.17 -8.76 -1.84
C VAL A 59 5.77 -8.92 -1.20
N TYR A 60 4.75 -9.27 -1.99
CA TYR A 60 3.34 -9.22 -1.58
C TYR A 60 2.79 -10.52 -0.96
N PHE A 61 3.62 -11.55 -0.75
CA PHE A 61 3.18 -12.89 -0.34
C PHE A 61 2.31 -12.90 0.93
N THR A 62 2.71 -12.16 1.98
CA THR A 62 1.93 -12.10 3.23
C THR A 62 0.54 -11.54 3.01
N LEU A 63 0.41 -10.51 2.16
CA LEU A 63 -0.87 -9.86 1.87
C LEU A 63 -1.75 -10.74 0.99
N GLU A 64 -1.16 -11.43 0.01
CA GLU A 64 -1.86 -12.44 -0.81
C GLU A 64 -2.46 -13.55 0.08
N ARG A 65 -1.62 -14.15 0.94
CA ARG A 65 -1.99 -15.30 1.76
C ARG A 65 -3.00 -14.95 2.85
N HIS A 66 -2.84 -13.81 3.52
CA HIS A 66 -3.57 -13.50 4.75
C HIS A 66 -4.65 -12.43 4.60
N ALA A 67 -4.62 -11.61 3.55
CA ALA A 67 -5.62 -10.57 3.31
C ALA A 67 -6.48 -10.84 2.08
N ARG A 68 -5.87 -10.97 0.89
CA ARG A 68 -6.60 -11.10 -0.37
C ARG A 68 -7.43 -12.37 -0.44
N SER A 69 -6.88 -13.51 -0.02
CA SER A 69 -7.61 -14.78 0.08
C SER A 69 -8.87 -14.72 0.97
N ARG A 70 -8.99 -13.68 1.80
CA ARG A 70 -10.10 -13.44 2.73
C ARG A 70 -10.93 -12.20 2.36
N GLY A 71 -10.65 -11.57 1.21
CA GLY A 71 -11.32 -10.35 0.77
C GLY A 71 -11.04 -9.10 1.64
N LEU A 72 -10.01 -9.14 2.49
CA LEU A 72 -9.69 -8.05 3.40
C LEU A 72 -8.93 -6.92 2.68
N PRO A 73 -9.31 -5.64 2.86
CA PRO A 73 -8.50 -4.51 2.41
C PRO A 73 -7.10 -4.59 3.03
N CYS A 74 -6.07 -4.41 2.20
CA CYS A 74 -4.68 -4.47 2.66
C CYS A 74 -3.76 -3.46 2.00
N ALA A 75 -2.64 -3.21 2.66
CA ALA A 75 -1.52 -2.41 2.18
C ALA A 75 -0.24 -2.87 2.88
N MET A 76 0.89 -2.75 2.21
CA MET A 76 2.20 -2.93 2.83
C MET A 76 2.86 -1.57 3.01
N MET A 77 3.39 -1.31 4.20
CA MET A 77 4.12 -0.10 4.54
C MET A 77 5.61 -0.39 4.63
N GLU A 78 6.41 0.50 4.07
CA GLU A 78 7.86 0.47 4.09
C GLU A 78 8.37 1.79 4.68
N ILE A 79 8.94 1.79 5.87
CA ILE A 79 9.48 3.02 6.49
C ILE A 79 10.99 3.05 6.26
N ARG A 80 11.53 4.19 5.80
CA ARG A 80 12.99 4.29 5.61
C ARG A 80 13.69 4.14 6.97
N ASN A 81 14.65 3.22 7.05
CA ASN A 81 15.11 2.73 8.35
C ASN A 81 15.89 3.77 9.18
N ASP A 82 16.46 4.79 8.55
CA ASP A 82 17.08 5.94 9.21
C ASP A 82 16.05 6.78 9.98
N GLU A 83 14.81 6.84 9.50
CA GLU A 83 13.70 7.52 10.20
C GLU A 83 13.29 6.84 11.51
N ILE A 84 13.63 5.56 11.70
CA ILE A 84 13.25 4.73 12.85
C ILE A 84 14.46 4.09 13.55
N ALA A 85 15.67 4.60 13.29
CA ALA A 85 16.91 4.10 13.89
C ALA A 85 16.95 4.28 15.42
N GLY A 86 16.19 5.25 15.94
CA GLY A 86 16.11 5.53 17.37
C GLY A 86 14.68 5.63 17.87
N ALA A 87 14.53 5.53 19.18
CA ALA A 87 13.23 5.47 19.83
C ALA A 87 12.39 6.75 19.60
N ALA A 88 13.01 7.91 19.40
CA ALA A 88 12.30 9.14 19.04
C ALA A 88 11.63 9.06 17.66
N GLY A 89 12.35 8.54 16.66
CA GLY A 89 11.81 8.32 15.31
C GLY A 89 10.71 7.26 15.29
N GLN A 90 10.89 6.16 16.03
CA GLN A 90 9.88 5.12 16.20
C GLN A 90 8.58 5.67 16.80
N ARG A 91 8.67 6.49 17.87
CA ARG A 91 7.50 7.14 18.47
C ARG A 91 6.83 8.11 17.51
N LYS A 92 7.60 8.97 16.84
CA LYS A 92 7.08 9.89 15.81
C LYS A 92 6.25 9.15 14.77
N TRP A 93 6.77 8.06 14.21
CA TRP A 93 6.06 7.27 13.21
C TRP A 93 4.87 6.51 13.79
N ALA A 94 4.99 5.94 14.99
CA ALA A 94 3.89 5.26 15.66
C ALA A 94 2.70 6.20 15.91
N ASP A 95 2.97 7.39 16.47
CA ASP A 95 1.93 8.39 16.78
C ASP A 95 1.26 8.91 15.51
N LEU A 96 2.05 9.22 14.48
CA LEU A 96 1.56 9.65 13.17
C LEU A 96 0.67 8.59 12.52
N LEU A 97 1.15 7.36 12.42
CA LEU A 97 0.42 6.27 11.78
C LEU A 97 -0.83 5.89 12.59
N ALA A 98 -0.74 5.86 13.91
CA ALA A 98 -1.89 5.64 14.78
C ALA A 98 -2.97 6.72 14.55
N GLY A 99 -2.58 8.00 14.50
CA GLY A 99 -3.49 9.11 14.22
C GLY A 99 -4.21 8.98 12.88
N ILE A 100 -3.51 8.53 11.84
CA ILE A 100 -4.12 8.22 10.54
C ILE A 100 -5.07 7.02 10.69
N PHE A 101 -4.61 5.90 11.24
CA PHE A 101 -5.37 4.66 11.26
C PHE A 101 -6.65 4.72 12.11
N LEU A 102 -6.70 5.59 13.11
CA LEU A 102 -7.90 5.83 13.94
C LEU A 102 -9.08 6.38 13.14
N ASN A 103 -8.80 7.15 12.08
CA ASN A 103 -9.83 7.80 11.26
C ASN A 103 -9.92 7.22 9.83
N LEU A 104 -9.10 6.21 9.55
CA LEU A 104 -8.97 5.66 8.20
C LEU A 104 -9.94 4.51 7.97
N GLU A 105 -10.99 4.79 7.21
CA GLU A 105 -11.91 3.76 6.72
C GLU A 105 -11.48 3.27 5.33
N PRO A 106 -11.39 1.95 5.11
CA PRO A 106 -11.18 1.42 3.76
C PRO A 106 -12.31 1.84 2.83
N GLU A 107 -11.99 2.16 1.58
CA GLU A 107 -13.02 2.39 0.57
C GLU A 107 -13.88 1.14 0.37
N ALA A 108 -15.15 1.36 0.00
CA ALA A 108 -16.04 0.26 -0.37
C ALA A 108 -15.44 -0.51 -1.56
N ALA A 109 -15.63 -1.83 -1.57
CA ALA A 109 -15.29 -2.61 -2.75
C ALA A 109 -16.11 -2.12 -3.94
N LYS A 110 -15.42 -1.73 -5.02
CA LYS A 110 -16.08 -1.63 -6.32
C LYS A 110 -16.55 -3.05 -6.65
N GLY A 111 -17.86 -3.25 -6.77
CA GLY A 111 -18.43 -4.52 -7.20
C GLY A 111 -17.82 -4.98 -8.52
N PRO A 112 -17.88 -6.28 -8.85
CA PRO A 112 -17.25 -6.80 -10.05
C PRO A 112 -17.72 -6.00 -11.27
N ARG A 113 -16.78 -5.42 -12.04
CA ARG A 113 -17.07 -4.96 -13.40
C ARG A 113 -17.50 -6.20 -14.18
N ALA A 114 -18.79 -6.29 -14.52
CA ALA A 114 -19.27 -7.29 -15.45
C ALA A 114 -18.46 -7.16 -16.75
N SER A 115 -17.66 -8.18 -17.05
CA SER A 115 -16.95 -8.27 -18.33
C SER A 115 -18.00 -8.47 -19.42
N ALA A 116 -18.16 -7.48 -20.29
CA ALA A 116 -19.01 -7.59 -21.47
C ALA A 116 -18.39 -8.58 -22.46
N VAL A 117 -18.78 -9.86 -22.35
CA VAL A 117 -18.61 -10.84 -23.42
C VAL A 117 -19.98 -11.03 -24.07
N GLY A 118 -20.29 -10.18 -25.05
CA GLY A 118 -21.38 -10.42 -25.98
C GLY A 118 -20.93 -11.49 -26.99
N LYS A 119 -21.42 -12.72 -26.83
CA LYS A 119 -21.38 -13.73 -27.88
C LYS A 119 -22.39 -13.33 -28.96
N SER A 120 -21.91 -12.96 -30.15
CA SER A 120 -22.72 -13.06 -31.37
C SER A 120 -22.39 -14.37 -32.06
N VAL A 121 -23.32 -15.33 -31.98
CA VAL A 121 -23.40 -16.45 -32.92
C VAL A 121 -24.74 -16.29 -33.62
N GLN A 122 -24.71 -15.87 -34.88
CA GLN A 122 -25.86 -15.96 -35.76
C GLN A 122 -25.75 -17.27 -36.54
N SER A 123 -26.74 -18.14 -36.35
CA SER A 123 -27.05 -19.25 -37.25
C SER A 123 -27.79 -18.69 -38.47
N ALA A 124 -27.38 -19.08 -39.67
CA ALA A 124 -28.19 -18.93 -40.87
C ALA A 124 -28.54 -20.34 -41.38
N SER A 125 -29.83 -20.53 -41.65
CA SER A 125 -30.41 -21.66 -42.38
C SER A 125 -30.14 -21.56 -43.87
#